data_AF-A0ABD5TG76-F1
#
_entry.id   AF-A0ABD5TG76-F1
#
_cell.length_a   1.000
_cell.length_b   1.000
_cell.length_c   1.000
_cell.angle_alpha   90.00
_cell.angle_beta   90.00
_cell.angle_gamma   90.00
#
_symmetry.space_group_name_H-M   'P 1'
#
loop_
_entity.id
_entity.type
_entity.pdbx_description
1 polymer ?
#
loop_
_entity_poly.entity_id
_entity_poly.type
_entity_poly.pdbx_seq_one_letter_code
_entity_poly.pdbx_strand_id
1 'polypeptide(L)'
;MVALLDSVIVFVVSALVGGIGIHVGALVLSDARSYEHAVWTALIGALAWLIASALFGWLPLLGTVLTYLAYLGVIKWRYKGGWITAAGIALVGWLAASLVLSLLAGVGLGGFSALGIPGT
;
A
#
# COMPACT_ATOMS: atom_id res chain seq x y z
N MET A 1 -21.54 11.99 -7.05
CA MET A 1 -20.35 12.86 -7.22
C MET A 1 -19.50 12.94 -5.95
N VAL A 2 -20.07 13.11 -4.75
CA VAL A 2 -19.31 13.17 -3.48
C VAL A 2 -18.47 11.90 -3.21
N ALA A 3 -19.05 10.70 -3.38
CA ALA A 3 -18.35 9.44 -3.10
C ALA A 3 -17.09 9.16 -3.97
N LEU A 4 -17.09 9.61 -5.23
CA LEU A 4 -15.91 9.44 -6.11
C LEU A 4 -14.78 10.36 -5.66
N LEU A 5 -15.11 11.60 -5.30
CA LEU A 5 -14.13 12.56 -4.79
C LEU A 5 -13.51 12.05 -3.48
N ASP A 6 -14.32 11.55 -2.55
CA ASP A 6 -13.84 10.97 -1.29
C ASP A 6 -12.89 9.79 -1.54
N SER A 7 -13.25 8.90 -2.48
CA SER A 7 -12.41 7.75 -2.83
C SER A 7 -11.06 8.18 -3.43
N VAL A 8 -11.05 9.21 -4.26
CA VAL A 8 -9.83 9.79 -4.84
C VAL A 8 -8.98 10.44 -3.76
N ILE A 9 -9.58 11.20 -2.84
CA ILE A 9 -8.87 11.82 -1.72
C ILE A 9 -8.22 10.75 -0.83
N VAL A 10 -8.99 9.75 -0.41
CA VAL A 10 -8.48 8.63 0.40
C VAL A 10 -7.33 7.92 -0.32
N PHE A 11 -7.48 7.64 -1.61
CA PHE A 11 -6.42 7.02 -2.41
C PHE A 11 -5.15 7.86 -2.45
N VAL A 12 -5.26 9.15 -2.79
CA VAL A 12 -4.10 10.05 -2.91
C VAL A 12 -3.40 10.22 -1.56
N VAL A 13 -4.15 10.50 -0.49
CA VAL A 13 -3.59 10.66 0.86
C VAL A 13 -2.90 9.38 1.32
N SER A 14 -3.54 8.22 1.11
CA SER A 14 -2.97 6.93 1.50
C SER A 14 -1.75 6.58 0.66
N ALA A 15 -1.73 6.91 -0.63
CA ALA A 15 -0.58 6.68 -1.50
C ALA A 15 0.61 7.57 -1.12
N LEU A 16 0.38 8.84 -0.79
CA LEU A 16 1.43 9.75 -0.31
C LEU A 16 2.02 9.23 1.01
N VAL A 17 1.18 8.84 1.96
CA VAL A 17 1.67 8.35 3.26
C VAL A 17 2.30 6.96 3.14
N GLY A 18 1.78 6.09 2.29
CA GLY A 18 2.45 4.86 1.90
C GLY A 18 3.83 5.15 1.29
N GLY A 19 3.95 6.20 0.48
CA GLY A 19 5.21 6.72 -0.03
C GLY A 19 6.17 7.15 1.08
N ILE A 20 5.68 7.81 2.13
CA ILE A 20 6.49 8.15 3.32
C ILE A 20 7.00 6.88 3.99
N GLY A 21 6.13 5.91 4.24
CA GLY A 21 6.54 4.64 4.86
C GLY A 21 7.55 3.88 4.02
N ILE A 22 7.37 3.83 2.69
CA ILE A 22 8.35 3.24 1.77
C ILE A 22 9.67 4.02 1.81
N HIS A 23 9.64 5.35 1.84
CA HIS A 23 10.86 6.18 1.90
C HIS A 23 11.64 5.93 3.18
N VAL A 24 10.96 5.96 4.34
CA VAL A 24 11.57 5.67 5.64
C VAL A 24 12.12 4.24 5.68
N GLY A 25 11.36 3.26 5.21
CA GLY A 25 11.84 1.88 5.10
C GLY A 25 13.06 1.76 4.20
N ALA A 26 13.06 2.46 3.06
CA ALA A 26 14.17 2.45 2.12
C ALA A 26 15.43 3.12 2.68
N LEU A 27 15.29 4.20 3.47
CA LEU A 27 16.41 4.86 4.15
C LEU A 27 17.10 3.94 5.17
N VAL A 28 16.35 3.06 5.82
CA VAL A 28 16.89 2.14 6.85
C VAL A 28 17.43 0.85 6.24
N LEU A 29 16.78 0.33 5.19
CA LEU A 29 17.00 -1.04 4.71
C LEU A 29 17.68 -1.14 3.34
N SER A 30 17.81 -0.04 2.60
CA SER A 30 18.35 -0.02 1.23
C SER A 30 19.15 1.25 0.96
N ASP A 31 19.73 1.36 -0.24
CA ASP A 31 20.29 2.64 -0.69
C ASP A 31 19.19 3.70 -0.78
N ALA A 32 19.44 4.83 -0.11
CA ALA A 32 18.53 5.97 -0.08
C ALA A 32 18.14 6.42 -1.50
N ARG A 33 16.84 6.48 -1.76
CA ARG A 33 16.26 7.09 -2.96
C ARG A 33 15.40 8.29 -2.56
N SER A 34 15.16 9.19 -3.50
CA SER A 34 14.32 10.36 -3.26
C SER A 34 12.90 9.95 -2.82
N TYR A 35 12.25 10.81 -2.04
CA TYR A 35 10.85 10.64 -1.67
C TYR A 35 9.95 10.48 -2.90
N GLU A 36 10.24 11.21 -3.99
CA GLU A 36 9.54 11.07 -5.27
C GLU A 36 9.57 9.61 -5.78
N HIS A 37 10.74 8.95 -5.75
CA HIS A 37 10.84 7.53 -6.14
C HIS A 37 9.99 6.63 -5.26
N ALA A 38 9.90 6.94 -3.97
CA ALA A 38 9.07 6.20 -3.01
C ALA A 38 7.57 6.40 -3.25
N VAL A 39 7.13 7.63 -3.50
CA VAL A 39 5.72 7.94 -3.87
C VAL A 39 5.34 7.21 -5.16
N TRP A 40 6.18 7.28 -6.19
CA TRP A 40 5.94 6.48 -7.38
C TRP A 40 5.86 5.00 -7.04
N THR A 41 6.72 4.49 -6.13
CA THR A 41 6.70 3.06 -5.76
C THR A 41 5.39 2.69 -5.10
N ALA A 42 4.89 3.55 -4.21
CA ALA A 42 3.59 3.38 -3.58
C ALA A 42 2.47 3.34 -4.63
N LEU A 43 2.48 4.23 -5.62
CA LEU A 43 1.47 4.26 -6.69
C LEU A 43 1.49 2.99 -7.56
N ILE A 44 2.66 2.54 -8.01
CA ILE A 44 2.78 1.29 -8.79
C ILE A 44 2.42 0.08 -7.91
N GLY A 45 2.83 0.10 -6.65
CA GLY A 45 2.50 -0.95 -5.68
C GLY A 45 1.00 -1.04 -5.43
N ALA A 46 0.31 0.09 -5.27
CA ALA A 46 -1.13 0.16 -5.12
C ALA A 46 -1.87 -0.33 -6.37
N LEU A 47 -1.36 -0.01 -7.57
CA LEU A 47 -1.91 -0.54 -8.81
C LEU A 47 -1.71 -2.06 -8.93
N ALA A 48 -0.52 -2.56 -8.59
CA ALA A 48 -0.25 -4.00 -8.56
C ALA A 48 -1.14 -4.71 -7.54
N TRP A 49 -1.37 -4.10 -6.37
CA TRP A 49 -2.29 -4.59 -5.36
C TRP A 49 -3.72 -4.66 -5.90
N LEU A 50 -4.22 -3.58 -6.52
CA LEU A 50 -5.54 -3.53 -7.13
C LEU A 50 -5.73 -4.66 -8.16
N ILE A 51 -4.77 -4.81 -9.08
CA ILE A 51 -4.82 -5.83 -10.14
C ILE A 51 -4.76 -7.23 -9.54
N ALA A 52 -3.82 -7.49 -8.63
CA ALA A 52 -3.68 -8.81 -8.01
C ALA A 52 -4.90 -9.18 -7.15
N SER A 53 -5.46 -8.21 -6.41
CA SER A 53 -6.68 -8.41 -5.64
C SER A 53 -7.88 -8.68 -6.55
N ALA A 54 -8.00 -7.99 -7.70
CA ALA A 54 -9.05 -8.27 -8.68
C ALA A 54 -8.94 -9.67 -9.30
N LEU A 55 -7.71 -10.15 -9.55
CA LEU A 55 -7.46 -11.46 -10.16
C LEU A 55 -7.55 -12.63 -9.17
N PHE A 56 -7.06 -12.43 -7.94
CA PHE A 56 -6.84 -13.51 -6.97
C PHE A 56 -7.65 -13.36 -5.68
N GLY A 57 -8.31 -12.23 -5.44
CA GLY A 57 -9.01 -11.95 -4.18
C GLY A 57 -10.19 -12.88 -3.88
N TRP A 58 -10.68 -13.63 -4.88
CA TRP A 58 -11.68 -14.68 -4.68
C TRP A 58 -11.10 -15.93 -3.99
N LEU A 59 -9.78 -16.13 -4.05
CA LEU A 59 -9.10 -17.18 -3.32
C LEU A 59 -8.88 -16.71 -1.87
N PRO A 60 -9.19 -17.52 -0.82
CA PRO A 60 -9.13 -17.08 0.57
C PRO A 60 -7.73 -16.62 1.03
N LEU A 61 -6.96 -17.51 1.68
CA LEU A 61 -5.61 -17.18 2.14
C LEU A 61 -4.66 -16.95 0.96
N LEU A 62 -4.82 -17.72 -0.14
CA LEU A 62 -3.97 -17.60 -1.31
C LEU A 62 -4.10 -16.26 -2.02
N GLY A 63 -5.31 -15.68 -2.10
CA GLY A 63 -5.51 -14.37 -2.74
C GLY A 63 -4.75 -13.27 -2.04
N THR A 64 -4.77 -13.28 -0.70
CA THR A 64 -4.04 -12.32 0.13
C THR A 64 -2.53 -12.49 -0.03
N VAL A 65 -2.03 -13.74 0.00
CA VAL A 65 -0.60 -14.03 -0.18
C VAL A 65 -0.11 -13.59 -1.57
N LEU A 66 -0.85 -13.91 -2.64
CA LEU A 66 -0.49 -13.53 -4.01
C LEU A 66 -0.50 -12.00 -4.21
N THR A 67 -1.48 -11.31 -3.62
CA THR A 67 -1.56 -9.85 -3.66
C THR A 67 -0.36 -9.21 -2.95
N TYR A 68 -0.01 -9.72 -1.78
CA TYR A 68 1.17 -9.26 -1.05
C TYR A 68 2.47 -9.55 -1.81
N LEU A 69 2.61 -10.73 -2.42
CA LEU A 69 3.76 -11.08 -3.25
C LEU A 69 3.89 -10.16 -4.48
N ALA A 70 2.77 -9.76 -5.10
CA ALA A 70 2.77 -8.80 -6.19
C ALA A 70 3.32 -7.44 -5.73
N TYR A 71 2.88 -6.96 -4.57
CA TYR A 71 3.38 -5.73 -3.95
C TYR A 71 4.89 -5.82 -3.63
N LEU A 72 5.34 -6.92 -3.01
CA LEU A 72 6.76 -7.19 -2.77
C LEU A 72 7.58 -7.22 -4.05
N GLY A 73 7.04 -7.81 -5.11
CA GLY A 73 7.66 -7.86 -6.43
C GLY A 73 7.92 -6.46 -6.99
N VAL A 74 6.97 -5.54 -6.85
CA VAL A 74 7.13 -4.13 -7.26
C VAL A 74 8.25 -3.46 -6.47
N ILE A 75 8.29 -3.62 -5.15
CA ILE A 75 9.33 -3.00 -4.30
C ILE A 75 10.70 -3.57 -4.65
N LYS A 76 10.82 -4.90 -4.78
CA LYS A 76 12.07 -5.55 -5.18
C LYS A 76 12.56 -5.11 -6.56
N TRP A 77 11.63 -4.87 -7.50
CA TRP A 77 11.98 -4.37 -8.82
C TRP A 77 12.45 -2.90 -8.77
N ARG A 78 11.85 -2.08 -7.90
CA ARG A 78 12.14 -0.65 -7.74
C ARG A 78 13.37 -0.34 -6.89
N TYR A 79 13.69 -1.19 -5.92
CA TYR A 79 14.80 -1.03 -4.98
C TYR A 79 15.76 -2.21 -5.18
N LYS A 80 17.01 -1.89 -5.56
CA LYS A 80 18.07 -2.89 -5.71
C LYS A 80 18.35 -3.48 -4.31
N GLY A 81 17.91 -4.72 -4.09
CA GLY A 81 18.02 -5.39 -2.80
C GLY A 81 17.50 -6.83 -2.82
N GLY A 82 17.65 -7.52 -1.69
CA GLY A 82 17.10 -8.85 -1.48
C GLY A 82 15.59 -8.82 -1.16
N TRP A 83 14.97 -10.00 -1.18
CA TRP A 83 13.56 -10.14 -0.79
C TRP A 83 13.28 -9.70 0.65
N ILE A 84 14.23 -9.88 1.56
CA ILE A 84 14.11 -9.46 2.97
C ILE A 84 14.06 -7.93 3.06
N THR A 85 14.92 -7.22 2.33
CA THR A 85 14.90 -5.76 2.23
C THR A 85 13.54 -5.27 1.71
N ALA A 86 13.06 -5.86 0.62
CA ALA A 86 11.77 -5.51 0.05
C ALA A 86 10.62 -5.76 1.05
N ALA A 87 10.66 -6.85 1.80
CA ALA A 87 9.68 -7.17 2.83
C ALA A 87 9.68 -6.16 3.98
N GLY A 88 10.85 -5.72 4.45
CA GLY A 88 10.94 -4.69 5.47
C GLY A 88 10.41 -3.33 4.98
N ILE A 89 10.77 -2.91 3.76
CA ILE A 89 10.25 -1.67 3.15
C ILE A 89 8.72 -1.76 2.98
N ALA A 90 8.22 -2.89 2.48
CA ALA A 90 6.78 -3.15 2.33
C ALA A 90 6.04 -3.02 3.65
N LEU A 91 6.61 -3.60 4.71
CA LEU A 91 6.00 -3.59 6.04
C LEU A 91 5.88 -2.17 6.60
N VAL A 92 6.94 -1.37 6.50
CA VAL A 92 6.89 0.03 6.97
C VAL A 92 5.88 0.85 6.15
N GLY A 93 5.89 0.69 4.82
CA GLY A 93 4.90 1.31 3.93
C GLY A 93 3.47 0.93 4.29
N TRP A 94 3.22 -0.35 4.52
CA TRP A 94 1.91 -0.90 4.86
C TRP A 94 1.42 -0.41 6.22
N LEU A 95 2.29 -0.38 7.24
CA LEU A 95 1.94 0.15 8.56
C LEU A 95 1.59 1.64 8.49
N ALA A 96 2.36 2.44 7.74
CA ALA A 96 2.07 3.85 7.54
C ALA A 96 0.72 4.09 6.85
N ALA A 97 0.45 3.35 5.76
CA ALA A 97 -0.82 3.42 5.06
C ALA A 97 -2.00 2.97 5.94
N SER A 98 -1.84 1.87 6.69
CA SER A 98 -2.87 1.33 7.57
C SER A 98 -3.23 2.29 8.71
N LEU A 99 -2.22 2.96 9.30
CA LEU A 99 -2.43 3.99 10.30
C LEU A 99 -3.26 5.14 9.74
N VAL A 100 -2.92 5.64 8.55
CA VAL A 100 -3.64 6.77 7.94
C VAL A 100 -5.04 6.39 7.50
N LEU A 101 -5.24 5.22 6.91
CA LEU A 101 -6.57 4.70 6.61
C LEU A 101 -7.43 4.60 7.87
N SER A 102 -6.86 4.17 9.00
CA SER A 102 -7.56 4.11 10.29
C SER A 102 -7.96 5.51 10.79
N LEU A 103 -7.07 6.49 10.66
CA LEU A 103 -7.36 7.88 11.06
C LEU A 103 -8.43 8.51 10.17
N LEU A 104 -8.37 8.29 8.85
CA LEU A 104 -9.37 8.75 7.90
C LEU A 104 -10.75 8.13 8.20
N ALA A 105 -10.80 6.82 8.46
CA ALA A 105 -12.02 6.14 8.86
C ALA A 105 -12.59 6.71 10.16
N GLY A 106 -11.73 7.06 11.13
CA GLY A 106 -12.12 7.69 12.39
C GLY A 106 -12.78 9.07 12.24
N VAL A 107 -12.51 9.79 11.15
CA VAL A 107 -13.14 11.09 10.84
C VAL A 107 -14.25 10.97 9.77
N GLY A 108 -14.70 9.76 9.47
CA GLY A 108 -15.78 9.49 8.52
C GLY A 108 -15.38 9.53 7.04
N LEU A 109 -14.08 9.51 6.74
CA LEU A 109 -13.53 9.46 5.38
C LEU A 109 -13.12 8.03 5.02
N GLY A 110 -13.76 7.47 4.00
CA GLY A 110 -13.55 6.08 3.58
C GLY A 110 -14.57 5.13 4.20
N GLY A 111 -15.37 4.48 3.36
CA GLY A 111 -16.33 3.48 3.82
C GLY A 111 -15.62 2.31 4.52
N PHE A 112 -16.22 1.82 5.60
CA PHE A 112 -15.73 0.74 6.48
C PHE A 112 -15.44 -0.62 5.79
N SER A 113 -15.52 -0.71 4.45
CA SER A 113 -15.14 -1.91 3.69
C SER A 113 -13.62 -2.09 3.53
N ALA A 114 -12.81 -1.04 3.77
CA ALA A 114 -11.36 -1.09 3.58
C ALA A 114 -10.57 -1.86 4.66
N LEU A 115 -11.23 -2.27 5.75
CA LEU A 115 -10.61 -3.02 6.85
C LEU A 115 -10.97 -4.52 6.85
N GLY A 116 -11.69 -5.02 5.84
CA GLY A 116 -12.08 -6.44 5.77
C GLY A 116 -13.04 -6.88 6.88
N ILE A 117 -13.69 -5.92 7.56
CA ILE A 117 -14.74 -6.20 8.55
C ILE A 117 -16.08 -6.20 7.81
N PRO A 118 -16.82 -7.32 7.75
CA PRO A 118 -18.16 -7.33 7.22
C PRO A 118 -19.08 -6.43 8.06
N GLY A 119 -19.74 -5.46 7.41
CA GLY A 119 -20.82 -4.71 8.02
C GLY A 119 -22.12 -5.51 7.98
N THR A 120 -22.82 -5.56 9.11
CA THR A 120 -24.25 -5.92 9.16
C THR A 120 -25.09 -4.84 8.52
#